data_AF-A0A5N9FN88-F1
#
_entry.id   AF-A0A5N9FN88-F1
#
_cell.length_a   1.000
_cell.length_b   1.000
_cell.length_c   1.000
_cell.angle_alpha   90.00
_cell.angle_beta   90.00
_cell.angle_gamma   90.00
#
_symmetry.space_group_name_H-M   'P 1'
#
loop_
_entity.id
_entity.type
_entity.pdbx_description
1 polymer ?
#
loop_
_entity_poly.entity_id
_entity_poly.type
_entity_poly.pdbx_seq_one_letter_code
_entity_poly.pdbx_strand_id
1 'polypeptide(L)'
;MMKPAFEIRMVKENLDLSMALLQAVQEEKVTAKQLFRDGPEDMFVAFAVDNNGPDQQELSRRAANQARAAFALAVIQTQRSLDRVFTNYPLEETNPDLQAARCVMFLLNNTIFPNLFTPVWDCPPEYRRKFEVRPISLLMDAGELHGKGLNWDHVGGLSQFIELLVYFANWIDDLMEVEPQAGPWDAVRPSDESKATWNSVPEYELEPPTVIASPPTARMIDGPVARFVDVQCEVGESNLVLAKDLYTGFRAWCLDTGQDDVSQRSFGMQLTAMGYQRRRRGRGKHWWDGIRLLTATEPVAVTPVIKETLVAQIPEPSPVLMNGHYEVYQTELPT
;
A
#
# COMPACT_ATOMS: atom_id res chain seq x y z
N MET A 1 -0.12 -1.37 -19.63
CA MET A 1 0.37 -2.12 -18.45
C MET A 1 1.87 -1.87 -18.37
N MET A 2 2.41 -1.58 -17.19
CA MET A 2 3.83 -1.25 -17.00
C MET A 2 4.69 -2.51 -17.20
N LYS A 3 5.91 -2.38 -17.73
CA LYS A 3 6.81 -3.53 -17.94
C LYS A 3 7.28 -4.09 -16.58
N PRO A 4 7.27 -5.42 -16.35
CA PRO A 4 7.65 -6.00 -15.05
C PRO A 4 9.05 -5.60 -14.57
N ALA A 5 10.05 -5.55 -15.45
CA ALA A 5 11.39 -5.11 -15.09
C ALA A 5 11.42 -3.65 -14.59
N PHE A 6 10.65 -2.76 -15.22
CA PHE A 6 10.54 -1.36 -14.80
C PHE A 6 9.86 -1.22 -13.43
N GLU A 7 8.85 -2.04 -13.14
CA GLU A 7 8.22 -2.05 -11.80
C GLU A 7 9.20 -2.47 -10.70
N ILE A 8 10.07 -3.45 -10.97
CA ILE A 8 11.12 -3.88 -10.04
C ILE A 8 12.14 -2.75 -9.80
N ARG A 9 12.55 -2.05 -10.87
CA ARG A 9 13.45 -0.88 -10.76
C ARG A 9 12.82 0.25 -9.93
N MET A 10 11.52 0.52 -10.11
CA MET A 10 10.82 1.53 -9.30
C MET A 10 10.80 1.20 -7.81
N VAL A 11 10.53 -0.05 -7.42
CA VAL A 11 10.54 -0.41 -5.99
C VAL A 11 11.96 -0.46 -5.41
N LYS A 12 12.96 -0.75 -6.23
CA LYS A 12 14.37 -0.60 -5.88
C LYS A 12 14.72 0.86 -5.58
N GLU A 13 14.32 1.80 -6.44
CA GLU A 13 14.53 3.24 -6.21
C GLU A 13 13.82 3.75 -4.95
N ASN A 14 12.60 3.26 -4.67
CA ASN A 14 11.88 3.58 -3.44
C ASN A 14 12.61 3.07 -2.19
N LEU A 15 13.19 1.87 -2.28
CA LEU A 15 13.99 1.30 -1.20
C LEU A 15 15.30 2.06 -1.00
N ASP A 16 16.02 2.40 -2.06
CA ASP A 16 17.25 3.21 -2.00
C ASP A 16 16.98 4.54 -1.28
N LEU A 17 15.91 5.24 -1.66
CA LEU A 17 15.53 6.51 -1.03
C LEU A 17 15.27 6.33 0.47
N SER A 18 14.51 5.29 0.82
CA SER A 18 14.18 5.01 2.23
C SER A 18 15.42 4.65 3.05
N MET A 19 16.39 3.98 2.43
CA MET A 19 17.67 3.65 3.05
C MET A 19 18.61 4.84 3.19
N ALA A 20 18.67 5.71 2.17
CA ALA A 20 19.41 6.95 2.24
C ALA A 20 18.87 7.85 3.36
N LEU A 21 17.53 7.91 3.52
CA LEU A 21 16.90 8.64 4.61
C LEU A 21 17.23 8.04 5.98
N LEU A 22 17.16 6.71 6.12
CA LEU A 22 17.54 6.03 7.36
C LEU A 22 19.00 6.32 7.73
N GLN A 23 19.92 6.21 6.78
CA GLN A 23 21.34 6.50 6.99
C GLN A 23 21.56 7.96 7.37
N ALA A 24 20.91 8.90 6.67
CA ALA A 24 21.03 10.33 6.96
C ALA A 24 20.53 10.69 8.37
N VAL A 25 19.49 10.00 8.87
CA VAL A 25 19.00 10.18 10.24
C VAL A 25 19.97 9.57 11.26
N GLN A 26 20.50 8.38 10.98
CA GLN A 26 21.48 7.69 11.85
C GLN A 26 22.81 8.44 11.97
N GLU A 27 23.25 9.08 10.89
CA GLU A 27 24.44 9.92 10.85
C GLU A 27 24.16 11.38 11.30
N GLU A 28 22.95 11.67 11.77
CA GLU A 28 22.49 13.01 12.17
C GLU A 28 22.65 14.10 11.10
N LYS A 29 22.76 13.73 9.82
CA LYS A 29 22.72 14.65 8.68
C LYS A 29 21.33 15.26 8.49
N VAL A 30 20.29 14.52 8.91
CA VAL A 30 18.91 15.00 9.02
C VAL A 30 18.50 14.91 10.48
N THR A 31 18.21 16.06 11.09
CA THR A 31 17.86 16.14 12.51
C THR A 31 16.38 16.45 12.72
N ALA A 32 15.84 15.97 13.84
CA ALA A 32 14.46 16.26 14.23
C ALA A 32 14.21 17.77 14.42
N LYS A 33 15.24 18.52 14.84
CA LYS A 33 15.16 19.98 14.96
C LYS A 33 14.89 20.65 13.60
N GLN A 34 15.65 20.28 12.57
CA GLN A 34 15.48 20.82 11.22
C GLN A 34 14.10 20.49 10.62
N LEU A 35 13.57 19.29 10.90
CA LEU A 35 12.30 18.84 10.31
C LEU A 35 11.06 19.34 11.07
N PHE A 36 11.15 19.51 12.39
CA PHE A 36 9.96 19.72 13.24
C PHE A 36 9.99 20.99 14.08
N ARG A 37 11.15 21.67 14.24
CA ARG A 37 11.27 22.86 15.09
C ARG A 37 11.54 24.17 14.32
N ASP A 38 11.99 24.11 13.07
CA ASP A 38 12.23 25.31 12.25
C ASP A 38 11.00 25.71 11.38
N GLY A 39 9.81 25.16 11.67
CA GLY A 39 8.55 25.62 11.08
C GLY A 39 8.05 26.90 11.77
N PRO A 40 7.23 27.75 11.11
CA PRO A 40 6.66 28.94 11.74
C PRO A 40 5.97 28.56 13.05
N GLU A 41 6.09 29.41 14.08
CA GLU A 41 5.68 29.11 15.48
C GLU A 41 4.22 28.61 15.63
N ASP A 42 3.37 28.82 14.62
CA ASP A 42 1.97 28.38 14.56
C ASP A 42 1.74 26.99 13.91
N MET A 43 2.77 26.32 13.37
CA MET A 43 2.62 25.01 12.75
C MET A 43 2.73 23.89 13.79
N PHE A 44 1.67 23.71 14.58
CA PHE A 44 1.52 22.55 15.45
C PHE A 44 1.46 21.27 14.60
N VAL A 45 2.55 20.50 14.60
CA VAL A 45 2.55 19.14 14.07
C VAL A 45 1.63 18.31 14.96
N ALA A 46 0.43 17.99 14.47
CA ALA A 46 -0.69 17.36 15.19
C ALA A 46 -0.42 15.96 15.80
N PHE A 47 0.83 15.51 15.84
CA PHE A 47 1.25 14.20 16.32
C PHE A 47 2.34 14.26 17.42
N ALA A 48 2.66 15.45 17.95
CA ALA A 48 3.46 15.56 19.16
C ALA A 48 2.56 15.21 20.36
N VAL A 49 2.70 13.98 20.88
CA VAL A 49 1.98 13.50 22.08
C VAL A 49 2.53 14.17 23.35
N ASP A 50 3.66 14.85 23.23
CA ASP A 50 4.36 15.66 24.22
C ASP A 50 4.63 17.08 23.68
N ASN A 51 4.56 18.10 24.54
CA ASN A 51 4.89 19.48 24.17
C ASN A 51 6.35 19.67 23.71
N ASN A 52 7.18 18.64 23.84
CA ASN A 52 8.51 18.54 23.25
C ASN A 52 8.37 17.72 21.97
N GLY A 53 8.04 18.35 20.83
CA GLY A 53 7.89 17.64 19.56
C GLY A 53 9.01 16.65 19.24
N PRO A 54 8.78 15.71 18.31
CA PRO A 54 9.54 14.47 18.15
C PRO A 54 11.05 14.67 18.24
N ASP A 55 11.70 13.87 19.09
CA ASP A 55 13.15 13.89 19.28
C ASP A 55 13.88 13.06 18.21
N GLN A 56 15.22 13.04 18.27
CA GLN A 56 16.05 12.32 17.30
C GLN A 56 15.82 10.80 17.36
N GLN A 57 15.44 10.27 18.53
CA GLN A 57 15.14 8.86 18.72
C GLN A 57 13.83 8.49 18.01
N GLU A 58 12.79 9.31 18.13
CA GLU A 58 11.53 9.14 17.43
C GLU A 58 11.68 9.29 15.91
N LEU A 59 12.51 10.24 15.44
CA LEU A 59 12.85 10.37 14.02
C LEU A 59 13.55 9.10 13.49
N SER A 60 14.50 8.57 14.25
CA SER A 60 15.23 7.33 13.92
C SER A 60 14.27 6.13 13.82
N ARG A 61 13.32 6.03 14.77
CA ARG A 61 12.28 4.99 14.74
C ARG A 61 11.38 5.11 13.50
N ARG A 62 10.97 6.32 13.13
CA ARG A 62 10.14 6.57 11.94
C ARG A 62 10.88 6.21 10.65
N ALA A 63 12.14 6.62 10.53
CA ALA A 63 12.97 6.30 9.37
C ALA A 63 13.18 4.79 9.24
N ALA A 64 13.42 4.08 10.35
CA ALA A 64 13.56 2.62 10.35
C ALA A 64 12.27 1.92 9.93
N ASN A 65 11.12 2.39 10.40
CA ASN A 65 9.82 1.85 9.98
C ASN A 65 9.52 2.12 8.51
N GLN A 66 9.92 3.28 7.98
CA GLN A 66 9.81 3.58 6.55
C GLN A 66 10.67 2.63 5.72
N ALA A 67 11.92 2.38 6.12
CA ALA A 67 12.80 1.42 5.44
C ALA A 67 12.23 0.00 5.44
N ARG A 68 11.67 -0.46 6.57
CA ARG A 68 10.98 -1.77 6.65
C ARG A 68 9.76 -1.84 5.73
N ALA A 69 8.97 -0.77 5.66
CA ALA A 69 7.81 -0.70 4.77
C ALA A 69 8.20 -0.71 3.29
N ALA A 70 9.24 0.03 2.91
CA ALA A 70 9.79 0.04 1.55
C ALA A 70 10.35 -1.34 1.17
N PHE A 71 11.06 -2.01 2.08
CA PHE A 71 11.55 -3.37 1.88
C PHE A 71 10.40 -4.36 1.65
N ALA A 72 9.36 -4.33 2.49
CA ALA A 72 8.19 -5.20 2.33
C ALA A 72 7.45 -4.94 1.01
N LEU A 73 7.32 -3.67 0.62
CA LEU A 73 6.76 -3.29 -0.68
C LEU A 73 7.60 -3.86 -1.83
N ALA A 74 8.92 -3.74 -1.76
CA ALA A 74 9.83 -4.25 -2.78
C ALA A 74 9.72 -5.76 -2.94
N VAL A 75 9.66 -6.53 -1.85
CA VAL A 75 9.42 -7.98 -1.91
C VAL A 75 8.08 -8.30 -2.58
N ILE A 76 6.98 -7.72 -2.09
CA ILE A 76 5.63 -8.05 -2.57
C ILE A 76 5.46 -7.70 -4.05
N GLN A 77 5.90 -6.51 -4.46
CA GLN A 77 5.76 -6.08 -5.85
C GLN A 77 6.68 -6.87 -6.77
N THR A 78 7.92 -7.15 -6.34
CA THR A 78 8.84 -7.96 -7.15
C THR A 78 8.29 -9.36 -7.35
N GLN A 79 7.77 -10.01 -6.30
CA GLN A 79 7.11 -11.32 -6.44
C GLN A 79 5.95 -11.26 -7.43
N ARG A 80 5.08 -10.25 -7.35
CA ARG A 80 3.97 -10.06 -8.31
C ARG A 80 4.44 -9.83 -9.74
N SER A 81 5.57 -9.16 -9.94
CA SER A 81 6.17 -8.96 -11.26
C SER A 81 6.76 -10.27 -11.79
N LEU A 82 7.39 -11.07 -10.93
CA LEU A 82 7.89 -12.41 -11.28
C LEU A 82 6.75 -13.38 -11.62
N ASP A 83 5.67 -13.40 -10.85
CA ASP A 83 4.50 -14.27 -11.10
C ASP A 83 3.80 -13.96 -12.44
N ARG A 84 4.00 -12.75 -12.99
CA ARG A 84 3.51 -12.36 -14.31
C ARG A 84 4.40 -12.81 -15.46
N VAL A 85 5.71 -12.96 -15.20
CA VAL A 85 6.69 -13.36 -16.22
C VAL A 85 6.86 -14.88 -16.26
N PHE A 86 6.84 -15.52 -15.09
CA PHE A 86 7.14 -16.93 -14.95
C PHE A 86 5.92 -17.73 -14.51
N THR A 87 5.65 -18.83 -15.21
CA THR A 87 4.46 -19.67 -14.97
C THR A 87 4.77 -20.90 -14.11
N ASN A 88 6.01 -21.36 -14.13
CA ASN A 88 6.53 -22.51 -13.39
C ASN A 88 6.96 -22.13 -11.96
N TYR A 89 6.91 -23.13 -11.06
CA TYR A 89 7.29 -22.93 -9.65
C TYR A 89 8.78 -22.62 -9.53
N PRO A 90 9.20 -21.84 -8.52
CA PRO A 90 10.62 -21.47 -8.36
C PRO A 90 11.59 -22.64 -8.34
N LEU A 91 11.20 -23.81 -7.81
CA LEU A 91 12.03 -25.02 -7.75
C LEU A 91 12.18 -25.75 -9.10
N GLU A 92 11.30 -25.47 -10.05
CA GLU A 92 11.29 -26.10 -11.38
C GLU A 92 12.16 -25.33 -12.39
N GLU A 93 12.75 -24.21 -11.96
CA GLU A 93 13.58 -23.39 -12.82
C GLU A 93 14.86 -24.13 -13.25
N THR A 94 15.19 -24.03 -14.55
CA THR A 94 16.30 -24.80 -15.15
C THR A 94 17.65 -24.14 -14.86
N ASN A 95 17.70 -22.81 -14.87
CA ASN A 95 18.93 -22.10 -14.52
C ASN A 95 19.11 -22.12 -12.99
N PRO A 96 20.25 -22.61 -12.46
CA PRO A 96 20.43 -22.76 -11.02
C PRO A 96 20.49 -21.43 -10.26
N ASP A 97 21.08 -20.39 -10.83
CA ASP A 97 21.18 -19.07 -10.19
C ASP A 97 19.80 -18.39 -10.16
N LEU A 98 19.03 -18.49 -11.25
CA LEU A 98 17.67 -17.98 -11.30
C LEU A 98 16.75 -18.79 -10.37
N GLN A 99 16.91 -20.11 -10.32
CA GLN A 99 16.19 -20.98 -9.39
C GLN A 99 16.40 -20.52 -7.95
N ALA A 100 17.66 -20.33 -7.55
CA ALA A 100 18.02 -19.85 -6.23
C ALA A 100 17.43 -18.46 -5.94
N ALA A 101 17.59 -17.51 -6.87
CA ALA A 101 17.06 -16.16 -6.74
C ALA A 101 15.54 -16.17 -6.54
N ARG A 102 14.81 -16.88 -7.40
CA ARG A 102 13.34 -17.00 -7.33
C ARG A 102 12.89 -17.68 -6.05
N CYS A 103 13.61 -18.69 -5.57
CA CYS A 103 13.33 -19.32 -4.28
C CYS A 103 13.51 -18.35 -3.10
N VAL A 104 14.57 -17.53 -3.12
CA VAL A 104 14.81 -16.49 -2.12
C VAL A 104 13.65 -15.50 -2.09
N MET A 105 13.25 -14.96 -3.26
CA MET A 105 12.14 -14.00 -3.35
C MET A 105 10.80 -14.61 -2.91
N PHE A 106 10.53 -15.85 -3.32
CA PHE A 106 9.33 -16.58 -2.92
C PHE A 106 9.25 -16.76 -1.39
N LEU A 107 10.34 -17.19 -0.75
CA LEU A 107 10.39 -17.37 0.70
C LEU A 107 10.25 -16.05 1.47
N LEU A 108 10.87 -14.97 0.96
CA LEU A 108 10.67 -13.63 1.51
C LEU A 108 9.20 -13.20 1.42
N ASN A 109 8.56 -13.40 0.27
CA ASN A 109 7.16 -13.03 0.10
C ASN A 109 6.23 -13.88 0.98
N ASN A 110 6.45 -15.19 1.09
CA ASN A 110 5.69 -16.05 2.00
C ASN A 110 5.82 -15.64 3.47
N THR A 111 6.97 -15.09 3.84
CA THR A 111 7.25 -14.61 5.20
C THR A 111 6.58 -13.26 5.49
N ILE A 112 6.56 -12.35 4.51
CA ILE A 112 6.12 -10.96 4.68
C ILE A 112 4.62 -10.81 4.42
N PHE A 113 4.09 -11.48 3.39
CA PHE A 113 2.73 -11.29 2.91
C PHE A 113 1.64 -11.59 3.97
N PRO A 114 1.76 -12.64 4.81
CA PRO A 114 0.76 -12.93 5.84
C PRO A 114 0.76 -11.92 7.00
N ASN A 115 1.94 -11.43 7.40
CA ASN A 115 2.07 -10.50 8.51
C ASN A 115 3.24 -9.52 8.31
N LEU A 116 2.88 -8.31 7.86
CA LEU A 116 3.83 -7.22 7.59
C LEU A 116 4.49 -6.64 8.85
N PHE A 117 3.84 -6.74 10.01
CA PHE A 117 4.31 -6.06 11.23
C PHE A 117 5.30 -6.89 12.02
N THR A 118 5.09 -8.21 12.05
CA THR A 118 5.96 -9.16 12.73
C THR A 118 6.17 -10.39 11.86
N PRO A 119 6.85 -10.26 10.71
CA PRO A 119 7.08 -11.36 9.79
C PRO A 119 7.96 -12.44 10.42
N VAL A 120 7.52 -13.69 10.30
CA VAL A 120 8.21 -14.89 10.77
C VAL A 120 8.43 -15.79 9.57
N TRP A 121 9.66 -16.27 9.40
CA TRP A 121 10.05 -17.11 8.28
C TRP A 121 9.19 -18.36 8.19
N ASP A 122 8.52 -18.51 7.04
CA ASP A 122 7.82 -19.73 6.67
C ASP A 122 8.53 -20.41 5.50
N CYS A 123 9.46 -21.33 5.83
CA CYS A 123 10.14 -22.18 4.86
C CYS A 123 9.48 -23.57 4.79
N PRO A 124 8.72 -23.88 3.72
CA PRO A 124 8.20 -25.23 3.49
C PRO A 124 9.35 -26.25 3.37
N PRO A 125 9.14 -27.53 3.75
CA PRO A 125 10.19 -28.54 3.80
C PRO A 125 11.04 -28.65 2.54
N GLU A 126 10.43 -28.57 1.35
CA GLU A 126 11.10 -28.64 0.05
C GLU A 126 12.02 -27.44 -0.24
N TYR A 127 11.84 -26.34 0.49
CA TYR A 127 12.69 -25.14 0.40
C TYR A 127 13.75 -25.08 1.50
N ARG A 128 13.80 -26.00 2.47
CA ARG A 128 14.74 -25.96 3.62
C ARG A 128 16.15 -26.40 3.22
N ARG A 129 16.81 -25.57 2.42
CA ARG A 129 18.17 -25.77 1.91
C ARG A 129 18.89 -24.43 1.71
N LYS A 130 20.17 -24.50 1.36
CA LYS A 130 20.96 -23.34 0.97
C LYS A 130 20.63 -22.93 -0.46
N PHE A 131 20.40 -21.64 -0.66
CA PHE A 131 20.24 -21.00 -1.95
C PHE A 131 21.39 -20.03 -2.16
N GLU A 132 22.14 -20.23 -3.25
CA GLU A 132 23.27 -19.39 -3.63
C GLU A 132 22.99 -18.78 -5.00
N VAL A 133 22.99 -17.45 -5.06
CA VAL A 133 22.90 -16.68 -6.30
C VAL A 133 24.28 -16.12 -6.60
N ARG A 134 25.08 -16.89 -7.35
CA ARG A 134 26.50 -16.61 -7.55
C ARG A 134 26.78 -15.24 -8.20
N PRO A 135 26.03 -14.78 -9.22
CA PRO A 135 26.29 -13.49 -9.86
C PRO A 135 26.29 -12.29 -8.92
N ILE A 136 25.54 -12.36 -7.82
CA ILE A 136 25.40 -11.28 -6.83
C ILE A 136 25.98 -11.66 -5.46
N SER A 137 26.65 -12.81 -5.35
CA SER A 137 27.21 -13.33 -4.09
C SER A 137 26.19 -13.40 -2.93
N LEU A 138 24.92 -13.68 -3.24
CA LEU A 138 23.87 -13.84 -2.23
C LEU A 138 23.81 -15.29 -1.78
N LEU A 139 23.87 -15.52 -0.47
CA LEU A 139 23.70 -16.83 0.15
C LEU A 139 22.62 -16.74 1.23
N MET A 140 21.61 -17.60 1.14
CA MET A 140 20.55 -17.73 2.13
C MET A 140 20.40 -19.19 2.54
N ASP A 141 20.47 -19.49 3.84
CA ASP A 141 20.24 -20.84 4.37
C ASP A 141 18.83 -20.98 4.93
N ALA A 142 17.87 -21.42 4.11
CA ALA A 142 16.49 -21.59 4.54
C ALA A 142 16.29 -22.76 5.52
N GLY A 143 17.28 -23.66 5.66
CA GLY A 143 17.22 -24.79 6.59
C GLY A 143 17.18 -24.38 8.05
N GLU A 144 17.75 -23.22 8.36
CA GLU A 144 17.82 -22.70 9.73
C GLU A 144 16.84 -21.56 10.00
N LEU A 145 16.06 -21.12 9.02
CA LEU A 145 15.25 -19.90 9.13
C LEU A 145 13.82 -20.14 9.60
N HIS A 146 13.21 -21.29 9.31
CA HIS A 146 11.80 -21.54 9.62
C HIS A 146 11.48 -21.25 11.10
N GLY A 147 10.47 -20.42 11.34
CA GLY A 147 10.05 -19.98 12.67
C GLY A 147 10.85 -18.82 13.29
N LYS A 148 11.93 -18.36 12.66
CA LYS A 148 12.69 -17.18 13.11
C LYS A 148 12.05 -15.88 12.62
N GLY A 149 12.19 -14.81 13.41
CA GLY A 149 11.80 -13.47 12.97
C GLY A 149 12.64 -13.01 11.77
N LEU A 150 12.04 -12.29 10.84
CA LEU A 150 12.75 -11.76 9.68
C LEU A 150 13.82 -10.73 10.09
N ASN A 151 14.99 -10.85 9.49
CA ASN A 151 16.09 -9.90 9.56
C ASN A 151 16.72 -9.85 8.15
N TRP A 152 17.13 -8.66 7.72
CA TRP A 152 17.81 -8.41 6.46
C TRP A 152 19.11 -9.21 6.33
N ASP A 153 19.81 -9.46 7.44
CA ASP A 153 21.06 -10.24 7.44
C ASP A 153 20.89 -11.66 6.93
N HIS A 154 19.67 -12.24 7.04
CA HIS A 154 19.38 -13.58 6.54
C HIS A 154 19.51 -13.71 5.02
N VAL A 155 19.42 -12.60 4.28
CA VAL A 155 19.61 -12.55 2.81
C VAL A 155 20.90 -11.83 2.42
N GLY A 156 21.88 -11.79 3.34
CA GLY A 156 23.15 -11.10 3.15
C GLY A 156 23.11 -9.61 3.47
N GLY A 157 21.98 -9.08 3.94
CA GLY A 157 21.78 -7.66 4.20
C GLY A 157 21.01 -6.95 3.08
N LEU A 158 20.73 -5.67 3.28
CA LEU A 158 19.94 -4.89 2.30
C LEU A 158 20.67 -4.62 0.99
N SER A 159 21.99 -4.49 1.02
CA SER A 159 22.78 -4.30 -0.20
C SER A 159 22.60 -5.49 -1.15
N GLN A 160 22.72 -6.71 -0.62
CA GLN A 160 22.52 -7.96 -1.35
C GLN A 160 21.08 -8.11 -1.84
N PHE A 161 20.09 -7.66 -1.06
CA PHE A 161 18.71 -7.61 -1.51
C PHE A 161 18.50 -6.62 -2.67
N ILE A 162 19.12 -5.45 -2.64
CA ILE A 162 19.07 -4.48 -3.75
C ILE A 162 19.70 -5.09 -5.02
N GLU A 163 20.84 -5.77 -4.91
CA GLU A 163 21.46 -6.49 -6.02
C GLU A 163 20.55 -7.60 -6.57
N LEU A 164 19.79 -8.29 -5.70
CA LEU A 164 18.78 -9.26 -6.11
C LEU A 164 17.66 -8.62 -6.94
N LEU A 165 17.20 -7.42 -6.57
CA LEU A 165 16.20 -6.68 -7.38
C LEU A 165 16.76 -6.33 -8.77
N VAL A 166 18.00 -5.85 -8.84
CA VAL A 166 18.68 -5.53 -10.10
C VAL A 166 18.86 -6.79 -10.95
N TYR A 167 19.27 -7.90 -10.34
CA TYR A 167 19.40 -9.20 -10.99
C TYR A 167 18.10 -9.62 -11.68
N PHE A 168 16.95 -9.54 -10.98
CA PHE A 168 15.65 -9.86 -11.57
C PHE A 168 15.26 -8.92 -12.70
N ALA A 169 15.45 -7.61 -12.52
CA ALA A 169 15.10 -6.64 -13.55
C ALA A 169 15.88 -6.89 -14.85
N ASN A 170 17.19 -7.12 -14.76
CA ASN A 170 18.02 -7.42 -15.92
C ASN A 170 17.64 -8.76 -16.55
N TRP A 171 17.38 -9.79 -15.75
CA TRP A 171 16.96 -11.10 -16.27
C TRP A 171 15.65 -11.02 -17.07
N ILE A 172 14.68 -10.25 -16.58
CA ILE A 172 13.40 -10.05 -17.28
C ILE A 172 13.60 -9.25 -18.57
N ASP A 173 14.43 -8.19 -18.53
CA ASP A 173 14.75 -7.41 -19.74
C ASP A 173 15.38 -8.32 -20.81
N ASP A 174 16.36 -9.16 -20.44
CA ASP A 174 17.01 -10.12 -21.34
C ASP A 174 16.00 -11.12 -21.96
N LEU A 175 15.05 -11.63 -21.17
CA LEU A 175 13.99 -12.51 -21.68
C LEU A 175 13.09 -11.81 -22.72
N MET A 176 12.76 -10.54 -22.47
CA MET A 176 11.89 -9.76 -23.36
C MET A 176 12.60 -9.24 -24.62
N GLU A 177 13.94 -9.13 -24.60
CA GLU A 177 14.74 -8.81 -25.79
C GLU A 177 14.91 -10.02 -26.73
N VAL A 178 14.85 -11.25 -26.19
CA VAL A 178 14.99 -12.50 -26.97
C VAL A 178 13.69 -12.91 -27.65
N GLU A 179 12.51 -12.50 -27.15
CA GLU A 179 11.24 -12.62 -27.88
C GLU A 179 11.21 -11.57 -29.02
N PRO A 180 11.40 -11.95 -30.30
CA PRO A 180 11.35 -10.98 -31.37
C PRO A 180 9.90 -10.51 -31.48
N GLN A 181 9.68 -9.21 -31.34
CA GLN A 181 8.50 -8.59 -31.92
C GLN A 181 8.56 -8.76 -33.43
N ALA A 182 8.03 -9.87 -33.96
CA ALA A 182 7.65 -9.98 -35.36
C ALA A 182 6.42 -9.07 -35.58
N GLY A 183 6.65 -7.76 -35.54
CA GLY A 183 5.71 -6.72 -35.90
C GLY A 183 6.10 -6.12 -37.26
N PRO A 184 5.16 -5.80 -38.17
CA PRO A 184 5.46 -5.37 -39.54
C PRO A 184 6.23 -4.03 -39.71
N TRP A 185 6.86 -3.48 -38.67
CA TRP A 185 7.45 -2.13 -38.67
C TRP A 185 8.98 -2.11 -38.53
N ASP A 186 9.66 -3.26 -38.67
CA ASP A 186 11.13 -3.41 -38.67
C ASP A 186 11.87 -2.81 -39.88
N ALA A 187 11.32 -1.76 -40.49
CA ALA A 187 11.91 -1.08 -41.65
C ALA A 187 12.34 0.36 -41.34
N VAL A 188 12.76 0.70 -40.11
CA VAL A 188 13.61 1.87 -39.86
C VAL A 188 14.54 1.58 -38.67
N ARG A 189 15.75 1.07 -38.94
CA ARG A 189 16.87 1.20 -38.00
C ARG A 189 17.64 2.48 -38.33
N PRO A 190 17.70 3.49 -37.44
CA PRO A 190 18.80 4.42 -37.44
C PRO A 190 20.01 3.73 -36.80
N SER A 191 21.13 3.82 -37.50
CA SER A 191 22.44 3.30 -37.13
C SER A 191 22.96 3.79 -35.79
N ASP A 192 23.84 2.97 -35.20
CA ASP A 192 24.73 3.26 -34.08
C ASP A 192 25.22 4.72 -34.06
N GLU A 193 24.69 5.52 -33.13
CA GLU A 193 25.36 6.67 -32.49
C GLU A 193 24.38 7.35 -31.51
N SER A 194 24.30 6.86 -30.27
CA SER A 194 23.91 7.69 -29.12
C SER A 194 24.32 7.05 -27.80
N LYS A 195 25.61 7.19 -27.46
CA LYS A 195 25.95 7.43 -26.05
C LYS A 195 25.37 8.78 -25.66
N ALA A 196 24.11 8.80 -25.22
CA ALA A 196 23.48 10.02 -24.73
C ALA A 196 23.86 10.23 -23.26
N THR A 197 24.94 10.99 -23.08
CA THR A 197 25.30 11.69 -21.85
C THR A 197 24.13 12.57 -21.41
N TRP A 198 23.70 12.43 -20.16
CA TRP A 198 22.74 13.34 -19.53
C TRP A 198 23.28 14.77 -19.55
N ASN A 199 22.75 15.63 -20.41
CA ASN A 199 22.78 17.08 -20.25
C ASN A 199 21.66 17.73 -21.07
N SER A 200 20.81 18.45 -20.36
CA SER A 200 19.94 19.54 -20.83
C SER A 200 18.74 19.16 -21.71
N VAL A 201 17.57 18.97 -21.08
CA VAL A 201 16.27 19.11 -21.75
C VAL A 201 15.77 20.54 -21.52
N PRO A 202 15.50 21.35 -22.58
CA PRO A 202 14.94 22.69 -22.44
C PRO A 202 13.47 22.69 -21.99
N GLU A 203 13.12 23.64 -21.13
CA GLU A 203 11.85 23.79 -20.41
C GLU A 203 10.69 24.38 -21.24
N TYR A 204 10.46 23.92 -22.46
CA TYR A 204 9.29 24.35 -23.23
C TYR A 204 8.68 23.20 -24.05
N GLU A 205 7.94 22.31 -23.39
CA GLU A 205 6.85 21.53 -24.01
C GLU A 205 6.16 20.73 -22.89
N LEU A 206 5.52 21.47 -21.97
CA LEU A 206 4.62 20.91 -20.97
C LEU A 206 3.24 21.53 -21.17
N GLU A 207 2.50 21.01 -22.16
CA GLU A 207 1.07 20.87 -21.99
C GLU A 207 0.75 19.38 -22.00
N PRO A 208 0.48 18.75 -20.84
CA PRO A 208 0.03 17.38 -20.84
C PRO A 208 -1.38 17.34 -21.45
N PRO A 209 -1.65 16.51 -22.48
CA PRO A 209 -3.02 16.22 -22.85
C PRO A 209 -3.71 15.60 -21.64
N THR A 210 -4.84 16.17 -21.22
CA THR A 210 -5.73 15.57 -20.23
C THR A 210 -6.25 14.24 -20.77
N VAL A 211 -5.50 13.17 -20.53
CA VAL A 211 -5.96 11.80 -20.72
C VAL A 211 -6.86 11.51 -19.53
N ILE A 212 -8.17 11.64 -19.75
CA ILE A 212 -9.19 11.08 -18.87
C ILE A 212 -9.05 9.56 -19.00
N ALA A 213 -8.14 8.98 -18.21
CA ALA A 213 -8.06 7.55 -18.03
C ALA A 213 -9.31 7.11 -17.26
N SER A 214 -10.41 6.89 -17.97
CA SER A 214 -11.44 5.97 -17.49
C SER A 214 -10.79 4.58 -17.47
N PRO A 215 -10.60 3.96 -16.29
CA PRO A 215 -10.17 2.57 -16.25
C PRO A 215 -11.25 1.71 -16.94
N PRO A 216 -10.86 0.66 -17.68
CA PRO A 216 -11.84 -0.23 -18.29
C PRO A 216 -12.71 -0.85 -17.20
N THR A 217 -14.04 -0.81 -17.40
CA THR A 217 -15.04 -1.37 -16.48
C THR A 217 -14.69 -2.81 -16.11
N ALA A 218 -14.46 -3.04 -14.81
CA ALA A 218 -14.36 -4.37 -14.23
C ALA A 218 -15.69 -5.10 -14.44
N ARG A 219 -15.77 -5.92 -15.49
CA ARG A 219 -16.84 -6.89 -15.63
C ARG A 219 -16.55 -8.03 -14.64
N MET A 220 -17.55 -8.31 -13.80
CA MET A 220 -17.66 -9.44 -12.86
C MET A 220 -17.05 -9.24 -11.45
N ILE A 221 -17.48 -8.22 -10.72
CA ILE A 221 -17.59 -8.35 -9.25
C ILE A 221 -19.00 -8.86 -8.97
N ASP A 222 -19.20 -10.17 -8.95
CA ASP A 222 -20.44 -10.76 -8.43
C ASP A 222 -20.29 -10.93 -6.91
N GLY A 223 -21.26 -10.44 -6.15
CA GLY A 223 -21.19 -10.39 -4.68
C GLY A 223 -22.26 -9.49 -4.05
N PRO A 224 -22.40 -9.55 -2.72
CA PRO A 224 -23.48 -8.84 -2.01
C PRO A 224 -23.42 -7.32 -2.22
N VAL A 225 -22.23 -6.73 -2.38
CA VAL A 225 -22.09 -5.29 -2.62
C VAL A 225 -22.57 -4.89 -4.02
N ALA A 226 -22.28 -5.70 -5.06
CA ALA A 226 -22.76 -5.42 -6.42
C ALA A 226 -24.29 -5.55 -6.51
N ARG A 227 -24.86 -6.57 -5.86
CA ARG A 227 -26.32 -6.76 -5.77
C ARG A 227 -27.00 -5.62 -4.99
N PHE A 228 -26.38 -5.16 -3.91
CA PHE A 228 -26.87 -3.99 -3.18
C PHE A 228 -26.90 -2.74 -4.05
N VAL A 229 -25.84 -2.50 -4.83
CA VAL A 229 -25.77 -1.35 -5.74
C VAL A 229 -26.87 -1.43 -6.82
N ASP A 230 -27.12 -2.62 -7.36
CA ASP A 230 -28.15 -2.84 -8.38
C ASP A 230 -29.58 -2.65 -7.84
N VAL A 231 -29.84 -3.10 -6.60
CA VAL A 231 -31.21 -3.14 -6.05
C VAL A 231 -31.57 -1.93 -5.20
N GLN A 232 -30.61 -1.33 -4.48
CA GLN A 232 -30.85 -0.29 -3.48
C GLN A 232 -30.24 1.07 -3.82
N CYS A 233 -29.50 1.17 -4.93
CA CYS A 233 -28.83 2.40 -5.32
C CYS A 233 -29.19 2.86 -6.74
N GLU A 234 -29.09 4.17 -6.96
CA GLU A 234 -29.20 4.79 -8.28
C GLU A 234 -27.84 5.34 -8.70
N VAL A 235 -27.41 4.95 -9.90
CA VAL A 235 -26.11 5.31 -10.47
C VAL A 235 -26.29 6.47 -11.45
N GLY A 236 -25.47 7.51 -11.31
CA GLY A 236 -25.52 8.69 -12.18
C GLY A 236 -24.44 9.71 -11.84
N GLU A 237 -23.91 10.41 -12.84
CA GLU A 237 -22.73 11.30 -12.71
C GLU A 237 -22.90 12.42 -11.67
N SER A 238 -24.14 12.85 -11.41
CA SER A 238 -24.50 13.88 -10.42
C SER A 238 -24.90 13.32 -9.05
N ASN A 239 -24.97 12.00 -8.88
CA ASN A 239 -25.43 11.37 -7.64
C ASN A 239 -24.32 11.37 -6.59
N LEU A 240 -24.71 11.68 -5.35
CA LEU A 240 -23.83 11.80 -4.20
C LEU A 240 -24.48 11.17 -2.97
N VAL A 241 -23.68 10.47 -2.16
CA VAL A 241 -24.14 9.94 -0.87
C VAL A 241 -23.02 9.95 0.16
N LEU A 242 -23.38 10.18 1.42
CA LEU A 242 -22.43 10.08 2.53
C LEU A 242 -21.94 8.64 2.68
N ALA A 243 -20.62 8.46 2.85
CA ALA A 243 -20.03 7.14 3.02
C ALA A 243 -20.57 6.39 4.25
N LYS A 244 -20.95 7.12 5.30
CA LYS A 244 -21.59 6.55 6.49
C LYS A 244 -22.98 6.01 6.17
N ASP A 245 -23.78 6.78 5.44
CA ASP A 245 -25.18 6.45 5.18
C ASP A 245 -25.27 5.30 4.17
N LEU A 246 -24.41 5.31 3.15
CA LEU A 246 -24.33 4.23 2.17
C LEU A 246 -23.94 2.88 2.80
N TYR A 247 -22.95 2.87 3.71
CA TYR A 247 -22.58 1.63 4.42
C TYR A 247 -23.65 1.20 5.43
N THR A 248 -24.34 2.15 6.07
CA THR A 248 -25.44 1.83 6.97
C THR A 248 -26.60 1.20 6.23
N GLY A 249 -26.96 1.74 5.05
CA GLY A 249 -27.97 1.16 4.16
C GLY A 249 -27.59 -0.24 3.67
N PHE A 250 -26.31 -0.46 3.34
CA PHE A 250 -25.81 -1.79 2.97
C PHE A 250 -25.99 -2.83 4.07
N ARG A 251 -25.60 -2.51 5.31
CA ARG A 251 -25.78 -3.45 6.44
C ARG A 251 -27.25 -3.74 6.72
N ALA A 252 -28.12 -2.75 6.61
CA ALA A 252 -29.56 -2.94 6.78
C ALA A 252 -30.13 -3.87 5.70
N TRP A 253 -29.69 -3.70 4.44
CA TRP A 253 -30.09 -4.56 3.34
C TRP A 253 -29.56 -6.01 3.47
N CYS A 254 -28.31 -6.20 3.92
CA CYS A 254 -27.78 -7.53 4.22
C CYS A 254 -28.61 -8.26 5.29
N LEU A 255 -29.01 -7.54 6.35
CA LEU A 255 -29.85 -8.08 7.41
C LEU A 255 -31.25 -8.48 6.90
N ASP A 256 -31.85 -7.66 6.04
CA ASP A 256 -33.20 -7.88 5.48
C ASP A 256 -33.23 -9.03 4.46
N THR A 257 -32.15 -9.21 3.69
CA THR A 257 -32.05 -10.21 2.62
C THR A 257 -31.34 -11.50 3.02
N GLY A 258 -30.80 -11.58 4.24
CA GLY A 258 -30.02 -12.71 4.73
C GLY A 258 -28.68 -12.91 4.00
N GLN A 259 -28.11 -11.83 3.45
CA GLN A 259 -26.80 -11.85 2.79
C GLN A 259 -25.68 -11.60 3.80
N ASP A 260 -24.51 -12.20 3.58
CA ASP A 260 -23.33 -11.95 4.41
C ASP A 260 -22.86 -10.49 4.27
N ASP A 261 -22.71 -9.81 5.41
CA ASP A 261 -22.15 -8.47 5.42
C ASP A 261 -20.61 -8.50 5.27
N VAL A 262 -20.06 -7.41 4.75
CA VAL A 262 -18.61 -7.23 4.65
C VAL A 262 -18.20 -6.02 5.48
N SER A 263 -16.95 -6.03 5.97
CA SER A 263 -16.42 -4.90 6.73
C SER A 263 -16.48 -3.59 5.93
N GLN A 264 -16.61 -2.45 6.61
CA GLN A 264 -16.68 -1.13 5.99
C GLN A 264 -15.50 -0.83 5.04
N ARG A 265 -14.32 -1.37 5.36
CA ARG A 265 -13.12 -1.26 4.52
C ARG A 265 -13.27 -2.08 3.24
N SER A 266 -13.73 -3.33 3.34
CA SER A 266 -14.00 -4.20 2.19
C SER A 266 -15.11 -3.64 1.30
N PHE A 267 -16.20 -3.16 1.89
CA PHE A 267 -17.29 -2.48 1.19
C PHE A 267 -16.78 -1.29 0.35
N GLY A 268 -15.95 -0.43 0.96
CA GLY A 268 -15.35 0.69 0.26
C GLY A 268 -14.39 0.26 -0.85
N MET A 269 -13.59 -0.80 -0.65
CA MET A 269 -12.71 -1.33 -1.69
C MET A 269 -13.50 -1.87 -2.89
N GLN A 270 -14.63 -2.56 -2.65
CA GLN A 270 -15.48 -3.08 -3.71
C GLN A 270 -16.17 -1.96 -4.49
N LEU A 271 -16.64 -0.89 -3.83
CA LEU A 271 -17.16 0.30 -4.52
C LEU A 271 -16.11 0.97 -5.41
N THR A 272 -14.88 1.13 -4.92
CA THR A 272 -13.79 1.66 -5.75
C THR A 272 -13.49 0.76 -6.95
N ALA A 273 -13.51 -0.57 -6.76
CA ALA A 273 -13.29 -1.53 -7.84
C ALA A 273 -14.43 -1.54 -8.88
N MET A 274 -15.66 -1.20 -8.46
CA MET A 274 -16.81 -0.96 -9.34
C MET A 274 -16.76 0.40 -10.07
N GLY A 275 -15.75 1.23 -9.82
CA GLY A 275 -15.54 2.50 -10.50
C GLY A 275 -16.08 3.73 -9.78
N TYR A 276 -16.66 3.58 -8.58
CA TYR A 276 -17.11 4.72 -7.79
C TYR A 276 -15.93 5.41 -7.11
N GLN A 277 -16.01 6.74 -6.99
CA GLN A 277 -14.94 7.53 -6.37
C GLN A 277 -15.36 8.05 -5.00
N ARG A 278 -14.44 8.00 -4.04
CA ARG A 278 -14.66 8.56 -2.70
C ARG A 278 -13.94 9.91 -2.59
N ARG A 279 -14.69 10.99 -2.40
CA ARG A 279 -14.14 12.35 -2.19
C ARG A 279 -14.41 12.88 -0.80
N ARG A 280 -13.51 13.76 -0.32
CA ARG A 280 -13.71 14.55 0.90
C ARG A 280 -14.37 15.86 0.49
N ARG A 281 -15.55 16.16 1.05
CA ARG A 281 -16.25 17.44 0.84
C ARG A 281 -16.47 18.12 2.20
N GLY A 282 -16.80 19.41 2.21
CA GLY A 282 -16.75 20.33 3.36
C GLY A 282 -17.16 19.76 4.74
N ARG A 283 -16.52 20.27 5.80
CA ARG A 283 -16.60 19.79 7.21
C ARG A 283 -16.05 18.38 7.44
N GLY A 284 -15.10 17.93 6.61
CA GLY A 284 -14.31 16.72 6.87
C GLY A 284 -15.04 15.40 6.61
N LYS A 285 -16.24 15.40 6.03
CA LYS A 285 -17.03 14.20 5.74
C LYS A 285 -16.62 13.55 4.41
N HIS A 286 -16.81 12.24 4.33
CA HIS A 286 -16.54 11.45 3.13
C HIS A 286 -17.82 11.16 2.36
N TRP A 287 -17.74 11.33 1.03
CA TRP A 287 -18.83 11.14 0.09
C TRP A 287 -18.41 10.17 -1.01
N TRP A 288 -19.37 9.43 -1.54
CA TRP A 288 -19.23 8.66 -2.78
C TRP A 288 -19.88 9.41 -3.92
N ASP A 289 -19.17 9.47 -5.05
CA ASP A 289 -19.61 10.10 -6.28
C ASP A 289 -20.05 9.06 -7.30
N GLY A 290 -21.13 9.36 -8.02
CA GLY A 290 -21.70 8.48 -9.03
C GLY A 290 -22.81 7.57 -8.52
N ILE A 291 -23.17 7.64 -7.22
CA ILE A 291 -24.11 6.72 -6.59
C ILE A 291 -24.92 7.41 -5.47
N ARG A 292 -26.20 7.07 -5.35
CA ARG A 292 -27.07 7.45 -4.22
C ARG A 292 -27.98 6.30 -3.79
N LEU A 293 -28.48 6.33 -2.55
CA LEU A 293 -29.50 5.39 -2.08
C LEU A 293 -30.86 5.75 -2.72
N LEU A 294 -31.60 4.74 -3.21
CA LEU A 294 -32.96 4.93 -3.74
C LEU A 294 -33.95 5.40 -2.68
N THR A 295 -33.69 5.05 -1.42
CA THR A 295 -34.45 5.53 -0.25
C THR A 295 -33.61 6.50 0.56
N ALA A 296 -33.34 7.68 0.01
CA ALA A 296 -32.94 8.82 0.82
C ALA A 296 -34.17 9.70 1.06
N THR A 297 -34.76 9.56 2.25
CA THR A 297 -35.56 10.63 2.86
C THR A 297 -34.77 11.92 2.75
N GLU A 298 -35.29 12.89 1.99
CA GLU A 298 -34.62 14.17 1.76
C GLU A 298 -34.28 14.86 3.10
N PRO A 299 -33.03 15.32 3.31
CA PRO A 299 -32.78 16.30 4.35
C PRO A 299 -33.28 17.66 3.85
N VAL A 300 -34.52 17.99 4.22
CA VAL A 300 -35.06 19.35 4.14
C VAL A 300 -34.06 20.31 4.77
N ALA A 301 -33.65 21.32 3.99
CA ALA A 301 -32.85 22.43 4.46
C ALA A 301 -33.60 23.17 5.58
N VAL A 302 -33.05 23.15 6.79
CA VAL A 302 -33.52 24.01 7.88
C VAL A 302 -32.35 24.87 8.35
N THR A 303 -32.37 26.13 7.93
CA THR A 303 -31.71 27.23 8.62
C THR A 303 -32.50 27.57 9.89
N PRO A 304 -31.83 27.75 11.03
CA PRO A 304 -32.32 28.68 12.07
C PRO A 304 -31.21 29.70 12.35
N VAL A 305 -31.36 30.98 11.97
CA VAL A 305 -32.10 32.03 12.69
C VAL A 305 -31.79 32.02 14.19
N ILE A 306 -30.97 33.02 14.55
CA ILE A 306 -30.66 33.47 15.90
C ILE A 306 -31.96 33.83 16.62
N LYS A 307 -32.16 33.32 17.84
CA LYS A 307 -32.88 34.04 18.90
C LYS A 307 -32.51 33.53 20.30
N GLU A 308 -32.54 34.50 21.17
CA GLU A 308 -31.96 34.65 22.49
C GLU A 308 -32.86 34.06 23.60
N THR A 309 -32.26 33.81 24.77
CA THR A 309 -32.84 33.76 26.14
C THR A 309 -33.88 32.69 26.50
N LEU A 310 -33.53 31.77 27.43
CA LEU A 310 -33.77 31.89 28.88
C LEU A 310 -33.36 30.62 29.65
N VAL A 311 -32.92 30.86 30.89
CA VAL A 311 -32.37 29.96 31.90
C VAL A 311 -33.49 29.22 32.66
N ALA A 312 -33.32 27.92 32.93
CA ALA A 312 -33.88 27.26 34.12
C ALA A 312 -33.13 25.94 34.45
N GLN A 313 -32.99 25.71 35.76
CA GLN A 313 -32.17 24.76 36.51
C GLN A 313 -32.72 23.30 36.55
N ILE A 314 -31.81 22.30 36.49
CA ILE A 314 -31.53 21.15 37.43
C ILE A 314 -32.75 20.44 38.10
N PRO A 315 -32.80 19.09 38.35
CA PRO A 315 -31.67 18.18 38.71
C PRO A 315 -31.62 16.74 38.13
N GLU A 316 -30.46 16.12 38.32
CA GLU A 316 -30.17 14.68 38.21
C GLU A 316 -31.01 13.78 39.14
N PRO A 317 -31.01 12.46 38.86
CA PRO A 317 -30.45 11.54 39.85
C PRO A 317 -29.54 10.45 39.26
N SER A 318 -28.46 10.15 39.99
CA SER A 318 -27.58 8.96 39.86
C SER A 318 -28.15 7.74 40.65
N PRO A 319 -27.43 6.60 40.80
CA PRO A 319 -27.28 5.49 39.85
C PRO A 319 -27.68 4.13 40.48
N VAL A 320 -28.06 3.11 39.69
CA VAL A 320 -28.10 1.71 40.16
C VAL A 320 -27.55 0.75 39.09
N LEU A 321 -26.63 -0.07 39.58
CA LEU A 321 -25.78 -1.06 38.92
C LEU A 321 -26.55 -2.28 38.40
N MET A 322 -26.13 -2.84 37.25
CA MET A 322 -25.97 -4.29 37.12
C MET A 322 -24.89 -4.64 36.09
N ASN A 323 -24.03 -5.56 36.52
CA ASN A 323 -22.75 -5.95 35.93
C ASN A 323 -22.87 -6.73 34.62
N GLY A 324 -21.85 -6.57 33.77
CA GLY A 324 -21.52 -7.47 32.66
C GLY A 324 -20.10 -7.17 32.18
N HIS A 325 -19.14 -7.95 32.69
CA HIS A 325 -17.70 -7.78 32.55
C HIS A 325 -17.20 -7.76 31.09
N TYR A 326 -16.29 -6.84 30.78
CA TYR A 326 -15.25 -7.02 29.77
C TYR A 326 -13.91 -6.63 30.41
N GLU A 327 -13.05 -7.64 30.63
CA GLU A 327 -11.70 -7.44 31.14
C GLU A 327 -10.83 -6.76 30.08
N VAL A 328 -10.15 -5.68 30.50
CA VAL A 328 -9.14 -4.97 29.75
C VAL A 328 -7.79 -5.60 30.09
N TYR A 329 -7.13 -6.22 29.12
CA TYR A 329 -5.70 -6.54 29.24
C TYR A 329 -4.89 -5.28 28.91
N GLN A 330 -4.43 -4.59 29.96
CA GLN A 330 -3.26 -3.72 29.90
C GLN A 330 -2.01 -4.59 30.05
N THR A 331 -1.09 -4.51 29.10
CA THR A 331 0.29 -4.98 29.30
C THR A 331 1.20 -3.77 29.43
N GLU A 332 1.71 -3.59 30.65
CA GLU A 332 2.82 -2.69 30.95
C GLU A 332 4.12 -3.20 30.29
N LEU A 333 4.95 -2.27 29.86
CA LEU A 333 6.30 -2.51 29.34
C LEU A 333 7.31 -2.50 30.50
N PRO A 334 8.25 -3.46 30.58
CA PRO A 334 9.35 -3.39 31.56
C PRO A 334 10.44 -2.39 31.11
N THR A 335 11.02 -1.75 32.12
CA THR A 335 12.13 -0.78 32.13
C THR A 335 13.42 -1.25 31.47
#